data_AF-A0A556N402-F1
#
_entry.id   AF-A0A556N402-F1
#
_cell.length_a   1.000
_cell.length_b   1.000
_cell.length_c   1.000
_cell.angle_alpha   90.00
_cell.angle_beta   90.00
_cell.angle_gamma   90.00
#
_symmetry.space_group_name_H-M   'P 1'
#
loop_
_entity.id
_entity.type
_entity.pdbx_description
1 polymer ?
#
loop_
_entity_poly.entity_id
_entity_poly.type
_entity_poly.pdbx_seq_one_letter_code
_entity_poly.pdbx_strand_id
1 'polypeptide(L)'
;MGLITPDLGLLFWTGLVFVLLLVILTKFIWKPILASVNAREQKISDALELAEKTKAEMHALQAANENLLKEARAERDAIVKDAKETAVKMVEDAKNTAKAEANKIVESARATINTEKTAAIAELKTQVAAISLEIAEKIIRGELSSDEKQKALAEKMAGDINLN
;
A
#
# COMPACT_ATOMS: atom_id res chain seq x y z
N MET A 1 -75.25 -39.63 -85.27
CA MET A 1 -74.08 -39.13 -84.53
C MET A 1 -74.45 -39.08 -83.04
N GLY A 2 -74.14 -40.13 -82.29
CA GLY A 2 -74.39 -40.18 -80.84
C GLY A 2 -73.26 -39.47 -80.10
N LEU A 3 -73.52 -38.28 -79.56
CA LEU A 3 -72.50 -37.44 -78.93
C LEU A 3 -72.96 -36.78 -77.63
N ILE A 4 -74.11 -37.16 -77.08
CA ILE A 4 -74.60 -36.58 -75.82
C ILE A 4 -75.41 -37.62 -75.03
N THR A 5 -74.73 -38.64 -74.53
CA THR A 5 -75.05 -39.23 -73.24
C THR A 5 -73.73 -39.24 -72.48
N PRO A 6 -73.62 -38.62 -71.30
CA PRO A 6 -72.41 -38.75 -70.52
C PRO A 6 -72.17 -40.24 -70.32
N ASP A 7 -71.00 -40.72 -70.76
CA ASP A 7 -70.59 -42.09 -70.48
C ASP A 7 -70.54 -42.25 -68.96
N LEU A 8 -71.58 -42.88 -68.40
CA LEU A 8 -71.75 -43.06 -66.96
C LEU A 8 -70.53 -43.82 -66.37
N GLY A 9 -69.87 -44.64 -67.19
CA GLY A 9 -68.61 -45.28 -66.83
C GLY A 9 -67.48 -44.28 -66.62
N LEU A 10 -67.35 -43.30 -67.52
CA LEU A 10 -66.33 -42.25 -67.41
C LEU A 10 -66.56 -41.35 -66.19
N LEU A 11 -67.80 -40.94 -65.93
CA LEU A 11 -68.14 -40.13 -64.74
C LEU A 11 -67.87 -40.88 -63.43
N PHE A 12 -68.17 -42.18 -63.39
CA PHE A 12 -67.88 -43.01 -62.22
C PHE A 12 -66.37 -43.15 -61.98
N TRP A 13 -65.59 -43.49 -63.01
CA TRP A 13 -64.14 -43.64 -62.89
C TRP A 13 -63.43 -42.32 -62.59
N THR A 14 -63.84 -41.21 -63.20
CA THR A 14 -63.29 -39.88 -62.89
C THR A 14 -63.63 -39.43 -61.47
N GLY A 15 -64.87 -39.66 -61.00
CA GLY A 15 -65.26 -39.41 -59.62
C GLY A 15 -64.49 -40.28 -58.61
N LEU A 16 -64.32 -41.57 -58.91
CA LEU A 16 -63.55 -42.49 -58.06
C LEU A 16 -62.09 -42.04 -57.95
N VAL A 17 -61.44 -41.70 -59.06
CA VAL A 17 -60.06 -41.18 -59.07
C VAL A 17 -59.97 -39.84 -58.35
N PHE A 18 -60.96 -38.95 -58.50
CA PHE A 18 -61.00 -37.67 -57.81
C PHE A 18 -61.13 -37.84 -56.29
N VAL A 19 -61.98 -38.75 -55.82
CA VAL A 19 -62.11 -39.07 -54.38
C VAL A 19 -60.82 -39.72 -53.87
N LEU A 20 -60.22 -40.65 -54.61
CA LEU A 20 -58.94 -41.27 -54.26
C LEU A 20 -57.83 -40.21 -54.16
N LEU A 21 -57.77 -39.28 -55.12
CA LEU A 21 -56.84 -38.15 -55.11
C LEU A 21 -57.09 -37.25 -53.88
N LEU A 22 -58.33 -36.89 -53.57
CA LEU A 22 -58.65 -36.09 -52.39
C LEU A 22 -58.23 -36.78 -51.09
N VAL A 23 -58.44 -38.09 -50.95
CA VAL A 23 -58.00 -38.85 -49.77
C VAL A 23 -56.48 -38.85 -49.65
N ILE A 24 -55.75 -38.98 -50.77
CA ILE A 24 -54.29 -38.90 -50.78
C ILE A 24 -53.83 -37.47 -50.43
N LEU A 25 -54.36 -36.43 -51.08
CA LEU A 25 -53.97 -35.04 -50.82
C LEU A 25 -54.28 -34.63 -49.37
N THR A 26 -55.47 -34.97 -48.86
CA THR A 26 -55.86 -34.65 -47.48
C THR A 26 -54.96 -35.36 -46.46
N LYS A 27 -54.63 -36.64 -46.68
CA LYS A 27 -53.78 -37.40 -45.74
C LYS A 27 -52.30 -37.02 -45.80
N PHE A 28 -51.77 -36.73 -46.99
CA PHE A 28 -50.33 -36.51 -47.20
C PHE A 28 -49.90 -35.04 -47.18
N ILE A 29 -50.73 -34.08 -47.61
CA ILE A 29 -50.33 -32.67 -47.72
C ILE A 29 -50.65 -31.85 -46.46
N TRP A 30 -51.71 -32.18 -45.73
CA TRP A 30 -52.09 -31.40 -44.54
C TRP A 30 -51.04 -31.49 -43.43
N LYS A 31 -50.48 -32.70 -43.21
CA LYS A 31 -49.42 -32.92 -42.20
C LYS A 31 -48.18 -32.03 -42.41
N PRO A 32 -47.52 -31.99 -43.58
CA PRO A 32 -46.34 -31.15 -43.78
C PRO A 32 -46.65 -29.65 -43.74
N ILE A 33 -47.83 -29.21 -44.18
CA ILE A 33 -48.22 -27.80 -44.11
C ILE A 33 -48.36 -27.35 -42.64
N LEU A 34 -49.14 -28.09 -41.85
CA LEU A 34 -49.31 -27.81 -40.41
C LEU A 34 -47.97 -27.90 -39.66
N ALA A 35 -47.14 -28.89 -39.97
CA ALA A 35 -45.81 -29.01 -39.39
C ALA A 35 -44.92 -27.78 -39.69
N SER A 36 -44.97 -27.26 -40.92
CA SER A 36 -44.20 -26.05 -41.31
C SER A 36 -44.69 -24.79 -40.58
N VAL A 37 -46.01 -24.63 -40.43
CA VAL A 37 -46.60 -23.49 -39.69
C VAL A 37 -46.24 -23.58 -38.22
N ASN A 38 -46.45 -24.74 -37.58
CA ASN A 38 -46.11 -24.94 -36.17
C ASN A 38 -44.60 -24.77 -35.92
N ALA A 39 -43.75 -25.25 -36.83
CA ALA A 39 -42.30 -25.06 -36.71
C ALA A 39 -41.89 -23.58 -36.82
N ARG A 40 -42.60 -22.78 -37.63
CA ARG A 40 -42.37 -21.33 -37.68
C ARG A 40 -42.85 -20.63 -36.42
N GLU A 41 -44.04 -20.97 -35.94
CA GLU A 41 -44.60 -20.43 -34.71
C GLU A 41 -43.68 -20.73 -33.51
N GLN A 42 -43.24 -21.97 -33.37
CA GLN A 42 -42.33 -22.39 -32.32
C GLN A 42 -40.99 -21.64 -32.41
N LYS A 43 -40.39 -21.52 -33.60
CA LYS A 43 -39.14 -20.75 -33.78
C LYS A 43 -39.29 -19.27 -33.39
N ILE A 44 -40.43 -18.66 -33.70
CA ILE A 44 -40.70 -17.27 -33.34
C ILE A 44 -40.87 -17.15 -31.83
N SER A 45 -41.64 -18.05 -31.21
CA SER A 45 -41.81 -18.09 -29.75
C SER A 45 -40.46 -18.25 -29.05
N ASP A 46 -39.65 -19.23 -29.45
CA ASP A 46 -38.34 -19.50 -28.87
C ASP A 46 -37.39 -18.30 -29.05
N ALA A 47 -37.42 -17.65 -30.22
CA ALA A 47 -36.61 -16.46 -30.47
C ALA A 47 -37.04 -15.25 -29.62
N LEU A 48 -38.34 -15.06 -29.40
CA LEU A 48 -38.87 -14.00 -28.54
C LEU A 48 -38.53 -14.26 -27.08
N GLU A 49 -38.72 -15.49 -26.59
CA GLU A 49 -38.37 -15.87 -25.22
C GLU A 49 -36.86 -15.70 -24.97
N LEU A 50 -36.03 -16.14 -25.92
CA LEU A 50 -34.59 -15.95 -25.85
C LEU A 50 -34.23 -14.46 -25.82
N ALA A 51 -34.86 -13.63 -26.67
CA ALA A 51 -34.60 -12.19 -26.70
C ALA A 51 -35.00 -11.50 -25.37
N GLU A 52 -36.13 -11.85 -24.79
CA GLU A 52 -36.56 -11.34 -23.48
C GLU A 52 -35.58 -11.77 -22.37
N LYS A 53 -35.19 -13.05 -22.35
CA LYS A 53 -34.22 -13.57 -21.39
C LYS A 53 -32.87 -12.88 -21.53
N THR A 54 -32.33 -12.77 -22.73
CA THR A 54 -31.07 -12.07 -22.99
C THR A 54 -31.15 -10.60 -22.58
N LYS A 55 -32.28 -9.92 -22.82
CA LYS A 55 -32.47 -8.53 -22.38
C LYS A 55 -32.47 -8.42 -20.87
N ALA A 56 -33.15 -9.33 -20.16
CA ALA A 56 -33.15 -9.37 -18.70
C ALA A 56 -31.74 -9.63 -18.13
N GLU A 57 -31.01 -10.60 -18.70
CA GLU A 57 -29.63 -10.89 -18.33
C GLU A 57 -28.70 -9.70 -18.58
N MET A 58 -28.85 -9.00 -19.70
CA MET A 58 -28.09 -7.79 -20.01
C MET A 58 -28.34 -6.68 -18.99
N HIS A 59 -29.60 -6.44 -18.62
CA HIS A 59 -29.92 -5.46 -17.57
C HIS A 59 -29.34 -5.86 -16.21
N ALA A 60 -29.41 -7.16 -15.85
CA ALA A 60 -28.81 -7.66 -14.62
C ALA A 60 -27.28 -7.50 -14.62
N LEU A 61 -26.62 -7.83 -15.72
CA LEU A 61 -25.18 -7.67 -15.89
C LEU A 61 -24.76 -6.19 -15.83
N GLN A 62 -25.55 -5.30 -16.42
CA GLN A 62 -25.29 -3.87 -16.37
C GLN A 62 -25.41 -3.33 -14.94
N ALA A 63 -26.46 -3.71 -14.20
CA ALA A 63 -26.62 -3.35 -12.79
C ALA A 63 -25.48 -3.92 -11.92
N ALA A 64 -25.07 -5.16 -12.16
CA ALA A 64 -23.95 -5.78 -11.46
C ALA A 64 -22.63 -5.05 -11.74
N ASN A 65 -22.35 -4.67 -12.99
CA ASN A 65 -21.18 -3.88 -13.35
C ASN A 65 -21.19 -2.48 -12.71
N GLU A 66 -22.35 -1.82 -12.68
CA GLU A 66 -22.46 -0.51 -12.01
C GLU A 66 -22.19 -0.62 -10.51
N ASN A 67 -22.69 -1.67 -9.86
CA ASN A 67 -22.41 -1.94 -8.45
C ASN A 67 -20.93 -2.25 -8.22
N LEU A 68 -20.33 -3.11 -9.05
CA LEU A 68 -18.91 -3.44 -8.98
C LEU A 68 -18.02 -2.19 -9.17
N LEU A 69 -18.39 -1.30 -10.10
CA LEU A 69 -17.68 -0.03 -10.31
C LEU A 69 -17.82 0.91 -9.11
N LYS A 70 -18.98 0.95 -8.44
CA LYS A 70 -19.17 1.74 -7.22
C LYS A 70 -18.32 1.17 -6.07
N GLU A 71 -18.33 -0.14 -5.90
CA GLU A 71 -17.53 -0.82 -4.87
C GLU A 71 -16.03 -0.60 -5.10
N ALA A 72 -15.54 -0.80 -6.32
CA ALA A 72 -14.15 -0.56 -6.67
C ALA A 72 -13.73 0.90 -6.43
N ARG A 73 -14.61 1.88 -6.69
CA ARG A 73 -14.35 3.30 -6.36
C ARG A 73 -14.28 3.53 -4.86
N ALA A 74 -15.21 2.95 -4.09
CA ALA A 74 -15.23 3.08 -2.64
C ALA A 74 -13.97 2.44 -2.01
N GLU A 75 -13.57 1.25 -2.46
CA GLU A 75 -12.36 0.58 -2.03
C GLU A 75 -11.11 1.39 -2.38
N ARG A 76 -11.03 1.88 -3.62
CA ARG A 76 -9.92 2.76 -4.06
C ARG A 76 -9.81 4.01 -3.19
N ASP A 77 -10.93 4.66 -2.88
CA ASP A 77 -10.92 5.86 -2.04
C ASP A 77 -10.55 5.53 -0.59
N ALA A 78 -10.96 4.36 -0.08
CA ALA A 78 -10.55 3.86 1.22
C ALA A 78 -9.03 3.58 1.28
N ILE A 79 -8.47 2.92 0.27
CA ILE A 79 -7.02 2.66 0.16
C ILE A 79 -6.23 3.97 0.11
N VAL A 80 -6.69 4.94 -0.69
CA VAL A 80 -6.01 6.25 -0.78
C VAL A 80 -6.08 7.01 0.54
N LYS A 81 -7.19 6.92 1.26
CA LYS A 81 -7.33 7.54 2.58
C LYS A 81 -6.40 6.89 3.60
N ASP A 82 -6.39 5.56 3.68
CA ASP A 82 -5.53 4.81 4.59
C ASP A 82 -4.04 5.05 4.32
N ALA A 83 -3.65 5.07 3.04
CA ALA A 83 -2.29 5.39 2.63
C ALA A 83 -1.87 6.82 3.05
N LYS A 84 -2.77 7.80 2.94
CA LYS A 84 -2.51 9.17 3.41
C LYS A 84 -2.36 9.24 4.92
N GLU A 85 -3.25 8.58 5.67
CA GLU A 85 -3.19 8.55 7.13
C GLU A 85 -1.91 7.87 7.62
N THR A 86 -1.55 6.74 7.00
CA THR A 86 -0.30 6.02 7.29
C THR A 86 0.93 6.87 6.95
N ALA A 87 0.93 7.58 5.82
CA ALA A 87 2.03 8.47 5.45
C ALA A 87 2.20 9.62 6.46
N VAL A 88 1.10 10.24 6.90
CA VAL A 88 1.14 11.30 7.92
C VAL A 88 1.70 10.77 9.24
N LYS A 89 1.20 9.61 9.72
CA LYS A 89 1.72 8.97 10.93
C LYS A 89 3.20 8.65 10.82
N MET A 90 3.63 8.06 9.70
CA MET A 90 5.04 7.73 9.47
C MET A 90 5.94 8.98 9.52
N VAL A 91 5.49 10.10 8.94
CA VAL A 91 6.24 11.37 8.99
C VAL A 91 6.28 11.93 10.42
N GLU A 92 5.19 11.82 11.17
CA GLU A 92 5.13 12.25 12.56
C GLU A 92 6.05 11.41 13.47
N ASP A 93 6.00 10.09 13.33
CA ASP A 93 6.86 9.15 14.06
C ASP A 93 8.34 9.37 13.72
N ALA A 94 8.66 9.58 12.44
CA ALA A 94 10.02 9.91 12.01
C ALA A 94 10.50 11.24 12.61
N LYS A 95 9.65 12.27 12.66
CA LYS A 95 9.98 13.56 13.31
C LYS A 95 10.18 13.40 14.81
N ASN A 96 9.34 12.62 15.48
CA ASN A 96 9.46 12.37 16.92
C ASN A 96 10.74 11.61 17.24
N THR A 97 11.05 10.57 16.48
CA THR A 97 12.29 9.80 16.59
C THR A 97 13.51 10.69 16.34
N ALA A 98 13.48 11.51 15.29
CA ALA A 98 14.58 12.44 14.99
C ALA A 98 14.79 13.48 16.11
N LYS A 99 13.71 14.01 16.71
CA LYS A 99 13.81 14.91 17.87
C LYS A 99 14.41 14.21 19.09
N ALA A 100 14.00 12.97 19.36
CA ALA A 100 14.54 12.19 20.47
C ALA A 100 16.05 11.93 20.29
N GLU A 101 16.47 11.53 19.10
CA GLU A 101 17.88 11.30 18.79
C GLU A 101 18.69 12.60 18.83
N ALA A 102 18.14 13.71 18.31
CA ALA A 102 18.78 15.02 18.40
C ALA A 102 19.00 15.47 19.85
N ASN A 103 17.99 15.30 20.71
CA ASN A 103 18.12 15.60 22.14
C ASN A 103 19.18 14.74 22.81
N LYS A 104 19.23 13.44 22.50
CA LYS A 104 20.24 12.51 23.00
C LYS A 104 21.67 12.92 22.57
N ILE A 105 21.83 13.33 21.31
CA ILE A 105 23.12 13.84 20.80
C ILE A 105 23.53 15.10 21.56
N VAL A 106 22.60 16.04 21.77
CA VAL A 106 22.87 17.29 22.51
C VAL A 106 23.24 17.01 23.96
N GLU A 107 22.53 16.11 24.64
CA GLU A 107 22.84 15.70 26.01
C GLU A 107 24.21 15.03 26.10
N SER A 108 24.52 14.11 25.19
CA SER A 108 25.83 13.47 25.10
C SER A 108 26.94 14.50 24.85
N ALA A 109 26.72 15.45 23.93
CA ALA A 109 27.69 16.50 23.64
C ALA A 109 27.93 17.40 24.87
N ARG A 110 26.88 17.77 25.61
CA ARG A 110 26.99 18.52 26.86
C ARG A 110 27.77 17.74 27.93
N ALA A 111 27.53 16.44 28.05
CA ALA A 111 28.27 15.58 28.96
C ALA A 111 29.76 15.55 28.60
N THR A 112 30.10 15.34 27.32
CA THR A 112 31.49 15.39 26.83
C THR A 112 32.13 16.75 27.10
N ILE A 113 31.46 17.86 26.80
CA ILE A 113 31.98 19.22 27.06
C ILE A 113 32.29 19.43 28.54
N ASN A 114 31.43 18.94 29.45
CA ASN A 114 31.67 19.06 30.88
C ASN A 114 32.88 18.24 31.34
N THR A 115 33.06 17.04 30.79
CA THR A 115 34.22 16.19 31.03
C THR A 115 35.50 16.86 30.54
N GLU A 116 35.51 17.34 29.29
CA GLU A 116 36.64 18.06 28.69
C GLU A 116 36.99 19.34 29.45
N LYS A 117 35.99 20.11 29.88
CA LYS A 117 36.19 21.30 30.73
C LYS A 117 36.87 20.93 32.05
N THR A 118 36.46 19.83 32.67
CA THR A 118 37.04 19.37 33.94
C THR A 118 38.48 18.93 33.74
N ALA A 119 38.77 18.21 32.65
CA ALA A 119 40.13 17.82 32.27
C ALA A 119 41.02 19.05 32.01
N ALA A 120 40.54 20.03 31.23
CA ALA A 120 41.27 21.27 30.96
C ALA A 120 41.55 22.09 32.23
N ILE A 121 40.61 22.15 33.19
CA ILE A 121 40.84 22.80 34.49
C ILE A 121 41.91 22.05 35.30
N ALA A 122 41.90 20.71 35.30
CA ALA A 122 42.90 19.91 35.98
C ALA A 122 44.30 20.10 35.37
N GLU A 123 44.39 20.17 34.04
CA GLU A 123 45.62 20.47 33.33
C GLU A 123 46.15 21.87 33.66
N LEU A 124 45.27 22.89 33.64
CA LEU A 124 45.61 24.26 34.05
C LEU A 124 46.15 24.32 35.48
N LYS A 125 45.52 23.62 36.44
CA LYS A 125 46.01 23.55 37.81
C LYS A 125 47.42 22.97 37.90
N THR A 126 47.69 21.93 37.13
CA THR A 126 49.01 21.30 37.06
C THR A 126 50.06 22.26 36.48
N GLN A 127 49.74 22.96 35.39
CA GLN A 127 50.63 23.95 34.79
C GLN A 127 50.90 25.12 35.73
N VAL A 128 49.88 25.65 36.41
CA VAL A 128 50.03 26.74 37.39
C VAL A 128 50.88 26.31 38.58
N ALA A 129 50.71 25.07 39.07
CA ALA A 129 51.54 24.53 40.15
C ALA A 129 53.02 24.44 39.72
N ALA A 130 53.29 23.97 38.50
CA ALA A 130 54.65 23.90 37.95
C ALA A 130 55.30 25.29 37.83
N ILE A 131 54.58 26.27 37.28
CA ILE A 131 55.06 27.66 37.16
C ILE A 131 55.31 28.26 38.55
N SER A 132 54.42 28.01 39.52
CA SER A 132 54.57 28.50 40.89
C SER A 132 55.81 27.93 41.57
N LEU A 133 56.10 26.64 41.35
CA LEU A 133 57.31 25.98 41.85
C LEU A 133 58.57 26.57 41.20
N GLU A 134 58.55 26.82 39.90
CA GLU A 134 59.68 27.44 39.18
C GLU A 134 59.96 28.86 39.69
N ILE A 135 58.91 29.66 39.94
CA ILE A 135 59.05 30.99 40.54
C ILE A 135 59.62 30.88 41.95
N ALA A 136 59.10 29.97 42.78
CA ALA A 136 59.60 29.75 44.14
C ALA A 136 61.08 29.33 44.14
N GLU A 137 61.47 28.42 43.25
CA GLU A 137 62.87 27.99 43.09
C GLU A 137 63.77 29.19 42.70
N LYS A 138 63.32 30.02 41.77
CA LYS A 138 64.08 31.19 41.31
C LYS A 138 64.23 32.25 42.40
N ILE A 139 63.19 32.49 43.20
CA ILE A 139 63.25 33.37 44.38
C ILE A 139 64.21 32.80 45.42
N ILE A 140 64.12 31.50 45.75
CA ILE A 140 65.00 30.84 46.72
C ILE A 140 66.45 30.88 46.27
N ARG A 141 66.75 30.60 45.00
CA ARG A 141 68.12 30.76 44.45
C ARG A 141 68.62 32.20 44.53
N GLY A 142 67.75 33.19 44.31
CA GLY A 142 68.08 34.60 44.46
C GLY A 142 68.38 34.99 45.91
N GLU A 143 67.57 34.52 46.87
CA GLU A 143 67.80 34.75 48.30
C GLU A 143 69.02 34.00 48.84
N LEU A 144 69.37 32.83 48.29
CA LEU A 144 70.56 32.06 48.68
C LEU A 144 71.82 32.45 47.88
N SER A 145 71.84 33.63 47.26
CA SER A 145 72.98 34.07 46.42
C SER A 145 74.25 34.44 47.19
N SER A 146 74.20 34.60 48.52
CA SER A 146 75.37 34.86 49.37
C SER A 146 75.62 33.73 50.37
N ASP A 147 76.91 33.45 50.63
CA ASP A 147 77.38 32.43 51.59
C ASP A 147 76.80 32.61 53.00
N GLU A 148 76.62 33.86 53.43
CA GLU A 148 76.07 34.22 54.74
C GLU A 148 74.59 33.80 54.88
N LYS A 149 73.79 33.99 53.82
CA LYS A 149 72.38 33.58 53.81
C LYS A 149 72.22 32.06 53.71
N GLN A 150 73.13 31.37 53.01
CA GLN A 150 73.16 29.91 52.96
C GLN A 150 73.49 29.28 54.32
N LYS A 151 74.49 29.84 55.04
CA LYS A 151 74.82 29.40 56.41
C LYS A 151 73.67 29.60 57.39
N ALA A 152 73.00 30.75 57.33
CA ALA A 152 71.85 31.05 58.21
C ALA A 152 70.67 30.09 57.98
N LEU A 153 70.41 29.69 56.73
CA LEU A 153 69.39 28.68 56.42
C LEU A 153 69.76 27.29 56.97
N ALA A 154 71.03 26.89 56.83
CA ALA A 154 71.51 25.60 57.34
C ALA A 154 71.42 25.49 58.87
N GLU A 155 71.76 26.56 59.60
CA GLU A 155 71.57 26.63 61.06
C GLU A 155 70.08 26.55 61.44
N LYS A 156 69.20 27.24 60.70
CA LYS A 156 67.76 27.22 60.96
C LYS A 156 67.13 25.84 60.71
N MET A 157 67.49 25.17 59.61
CA MET A 157 67.03 23.80 59.32
C MET A 157 67.58 22.78 60.34
N ALA A 158 68.83 22.92 60.78
CA ALA A 158 69.39 22.09 61.84
C ALA A 158 68.72 22.32 63.21
N GLY A 159 68.21 23.55 63.44
CA GLY A 159 67.38 23.88 64.60
C GLY A 159 66.00 23.21 64.55
N ASP A 160 65.30 23.29 63.42
CA ASP A 160 63.96 22.69 63.26
C ASP A 160 63.98 21.14 63.33
N ILE A 161 65.07 20.49 62.90
CA ILE A 161 65.24 19.02 63.01
C ILE A 161 65.53 18.59 64.46
N ASN A 162 66.14 19.43 65.29
CA ASN A 162 66.36 19.16 66.71
C ASN A 162 65.14 19.49 67.59
N LEU A 163 64.09 20.11 67.02
CA LEU A 163 62.88 20.53 67.72
C LEU A 163 61.69 19.56 67.54
N ASN A 164 61.88 18.44 66.83
CA ASN A 164 60.99 17.26 66.78
C ASN A 164 61.73 16.02 67.30
#